data_AF-A0A3P8V2U9-F1
#
_entry.id   AF-A0A3P8V2U9-F1
#
_cell.length_a   1.000
_cell.length_b   1.000
_cell.length_c   1.000
_cell.angle_alpha   90.00
_cell.angle_beta   90.00
_cell.angle_gamma   90.00
#
_symmetry.space_group_name_H-M   'P 1'
#
loop_
_entity.id
_entity.type
_entity.pdbx_description
1 polymer ?
#
loop_
_entity_poly.entity_id
_entity_poly.type
_entity_poly.pdbx_seq_one_letter_code
_entity_poly.pdbx_strand_id
1 'polypeptide(L)'
;MKKRVVQIFGFLISSLGWLFVLCSMAMDYWRITQIGGQAGSYIIKVAWYWSNLWKDCFTDSTAVSNCRDFAVLWSVTFVQGVRGLLMCGLTLAFFAVVLCFLGMECTYIGGSNKTKDKMLFSGAVLHFAGGE
;
A
#
# COMPACT_ATOMS: atom_id res chain seq x y z
N MET A 1 -9.73 -31.94 -3.15
CA MET A 1 -8.83 -31.22 -4.08
C MET A 1 -9.32 -29.83 -4.42
N LYS A 2 -10.56 -29.63 -4.90
CA LYS A 2 -11.07 -28.30 -5.32
C LYS A 2 -10.96 -27.21 -4.24
N LYS A 3 -11.34 -27.49 -2.98
CA LYS A 3 -11.28 -26.53 -1.86
C LYS A 3 -9.86 -26.01 -1.58
N ARG A 4 -8.86 -26.91 -1.51
CA ARG A 4 -7.45 -26.55 -1.28
C ARG A 4 -6.88 -25.65 -2.36
N VAL A 5 -7.18 -25.92 -3.63
CA VAL A 5 -6.69 -25.10 -4.75
C VAL A 5 -7.20 -23.67 -4.62
N VAL A 6 -8.49 -23.50 -4.33
CA VAL A 6 -9.10 -22.16 -4.15
C VAL A 6 -8.50 -21.43 -2.95
N GLN A 7 -8.29 -22.12 -1.81
CA GLN A 7 -7.66 -21.52 -0.63
C GLN A 7 -6.24 -21.02 -0.92
N ILE A 8 -5.42 -21.84 -1.58
CA ILE A 8 -4.02 -21.50 -1.90
C ILE A 8 -3.97 -20.34 -2.91
N PHE A 9 -4.75 -20.40 -3.99
CA PHE A 9 -4.78 -19.31 -4.97
C PHE A 9 -5.29 -18.01 -4.36
N GLY A 10 -6.37 -18.05 -3.56
CA GLY A 10 -6.89 -16.88 -2.88
C GLY A 10 -5.87 -16.26 -1.91
N PHE A 11 -5.19 -17.10 -1.13
CA PHE A 11 -4.12 -16.66 -0.24
C PHE A 11 -2.95 -16.03 -1.00
N LEU A 12 -2.50 -16.63 -2.10
CA LEU A 12 -1.39 -16.09 -2.91
C LEU A 12 -1.74 -14.75 -3.56
N ILE A 13 -2.94 -14.61 -4.12
CA ILE A 13 -3.37 -13.36 -4.77
C ILE A 13 -3.51 -12.23 -3.75
N SER A 14 -4.18 -12.48 -2.63
CA SER A 14 -4.39 -11.47 -1.57
C SER A 14 -3.09 -11.08 -0.86
N SER A 15 -2.19 -12.03 -0.57
CA SER A 15 -0.87 -11.73 0.00
C SER A 15 0.05 -11.00 -0.97
N LEU A 16 -0.06 -11.26 -2.28
CA LEU A 16 0.67 -10.52 -3.30
C LEU A 16 0.13 -9.08 -3.45
N GLY A 17 -1.18 -8.89 -3.37
CA GLY A 17 -1.82 -7.56 -3.31
C GLY A 17 -1.24 -6.73 -2.16
N TRP A 18 -1.25 -7.32 -0.96
CA TRP A 18 -0.67 -6.71 0.24
C TRP A 18 0.80 -6.32 0.06
N LEU A 19 1.61 -7.19 -0.55
CA LEU A 19 3.01 -6.89 -0.85
C LEU A 19 3.15 -5.73 -1.86
N PHE A 20 2.30 -5.66 -2.88
CA PHE A 20 2.33 -4.57 -3.86
C PHE A 20 1.92 -3.23 -3.26
N VAL A 21 0.96 -3.20 -2.34
CA VAL A 21 0.61 -1.97 -1.61
C VAL A 21 1.78 -1.52 -0.73
N LEU A 22 2.46 -2.46 -0.05
CA LEU A 22 3.66 -2.18 0.73
C LEU A 22 4.78 -1.58 -0.13
N CYS A 23 5.06 -2.18 -1.29
CA CYS A 23 6.05 -1.67 -2.23
C CYS A 23 5.67 -0.29 -2.78
N SER A 24 4.40 -0.10 -3.16
CA SER A 24 3.91 1.17 -3.72
C SER A 24 4.10 2.34 -2.76
N MET A 25 3.97 2.10 -1.44
CA MET A 25 4.23 3.11 -0.41
C MET A 25 5.66 3.65 -0.42
N ALA A 26 6.64 2.83 -0.81
CA ALA A 26 8.05 3.21 -0.92
C ALA A 26 8.43 3.76 -2.30
N MET A 27 7.55 3.60 -3.31
CA MET A 27 7.85 4.09 -4.65
C MET A 27 7.77 5.62 -4.74
N ASP A 28 8.65 6.16 -5.58
CA ASP A 28 8.60 7.55 -6.01
C ASP A 28 7.52 7.77 -7.08
N TYR A 29 7.25 9.02 -7.44
CA TYR A 29 6.31 9.38 -8.52
C TYR A 29 4.83 9.00 -8.30
N TRP A 30 4.31 9.12 -7.07
CA TRP A 30 2.85 9.03 -6.83
C TRP A 30 2.07 10.14 -7.56
N ARG A 31 2.69 11.31 -7.71
CA ARG A 31 2.13 12.43 -8.48
C ARG A 31 3.24 13.11 -9.26
N ILE A 32 3.01 13.32 -10.55
CA ILE A 32 3.93 14.04 -11.45
C ILE A 32 3.22 15.32 -11.92
N THR A 33 3.93 16.44 -11.89
CA THR A 33 3.46 17.72 -12.42
C THR A 33 4.39 18.19 -13.53
N GLN A 34 3.80 18.55 -14.68
CA GLN A 34 4.51 18.97 -15.89
C GLN A 34 5.18 20.35 -15.70
N ILE A 35 6.05 20.73 -16.66
CA ILE A 35 6.67 22.06 -16.82
C ILE A 35 5.63 23.15 -16.51
N GLY A 36 5.82 23.98 -15.47
CA GLY A 36 4.82 25.01 -15.10
C GLY A 36 4.00 24.72 -13.83
N GLY A 37 3.94 23.46 -13.39
CA GLY A 37 2.87 22.94 -12.51
C GLY A 37 2.57 23.72 -11.23
N GLN A 38 3.54 23.86 -10.31
CA GLN A 38 3.29 24.50 -9.01
C GLN A 38 3.54 26.03 -9.03
N ALA A 39 4.15 26.56 -10.10
CA ALA A 39 4.68 27.93 -10.17
C ALA A 39 4.09 28.78 -11.31
N GLY A 40 3.06 28.32 -12.01
CA GLY A 40 2.40 29.11 -13.08
C GLY A 40 3.34 29.56 -14.21
N SER A 41 2.91 30.56 -14.98
CA SER A 41 3.65 31.10 -16.14
C SER A 41 4.91 31.92 -15.79
N TYR A 42 5.35 31.97 -14.53
CA TYR A 42 6.50 32.79 -14.08
C TYR A 42 7.77 31.95 -13.79
N ILE A 43 7.96 30.84 -14.49
CA ILE A 43 9.12 29.98 -14.26
C ILE A 43 10.41 30.63 -14.77
N ILE A 44 11.34 30.88 -13.85
CA ILE A 44 12.70 31.38 -14.13
C ILE A 44 13.64 30.24 -14.58
N LYS A 45 13.35 28.97 -14.24
CA LYS A 45 14.13 27.77 -14.64
C LYS A 45 13.27 26.53 -14.89
N VAL A 46 13.52 25.81 -15.99
CA VAL A 46 12.84 24.54 -16.31
C VAL A 46 13.11 23.50 -15.21
N ALA A 47 12.03 22.96 -14.61
CA ALA A 47 12.11 21.96 -13.55
C ALA A 47 10.94 20.96 -13.59
N TRP A 48 11.22 19.69 -13.32
CA TRP A 48 10.25 18.58 -13.22
C TRP A 48 9.91 18.30 -11.78
N TYR A 49 8.63 18.43 -11.43
CA TYR A 49 8.15 18.25 -10.08
C TYR A 49 7.46 16.89 -9.93
N TRP A 50 7.85 16.16 -8.89
CA TRP A 50 7.17 14.93 -8.50
C TRP A 50 7.04 14.86 -6.98
N SER A 51 5.97 14.22 -6.54
CA SER A 51 5.68 14.00 -5.13
C SER A 51 5.49 12.51 -4.91
N ASN A 52 5.95 12.00 -3.77
CA ASN A 52 5.49 10.72 -3.25
C ASN A 52 4.72 10.93 -1.94
N LEU A 53 4.43 9.85 -1.23
CA LEU A 53 3.71 9.96 0.03
C LEU A 53 4.51 10.68 1.13
N TRP A 54 5.83 10.79 1.02
CA TRP A 54 6.79 11.18 2.07
C TRP A 54 7.51 12.52 1.84
N LYS A 55 7.74 12.86 0.58
CA LYS A 55 8.54 14.00 0.15
C LYS A 55 8.01 14.61 -1.15
N ASP A 56 8.33 15.88 -1.33
CA ASP A 56 8.21 16.59 -2.60
C ASP A 56 9.61 16.80 -3.18
N CYS A 57 9.76 16.58 -4.49
CA CYS A 57 11.03 16.72 -5.18
C CYS A 57 10.87 17.50 -6.48
N PHE A 58 11.93 18.18 -6.88
CA PHE A 58 12.06 18.75 -8.21
C PHE A 58 13.43 18.45 -8.82
N THR A 59 13.46 18.21 -10.12
CA THR A 59 14.67 18.00 -10.92
C THR A 59 14.85 19.19 -11.86
N ASP A 60 15.98 19.87 -11.77
CA ASP A 60 16.26 21.04 -12.61
C ASP A 60 16.87 20.66 -13.98
N SER A 61 17.09 21.66 -14.84
CA SER A 61 17.70 21.47 -16.16
C SER A 61 19.16 20.98 -16.12
N THR A 62 19.81 20.98 -14.95
CA THR A 62 21.15 20.39 -14.76
C THR A 62 21.09 18.93 -14.33
N ALA A 63 19.89 18.33 -14.35
CA ALA A 63 19.60 16.97 -13.89
C ALA A 63 19.89 16.73 -12.40
N VAL A 64 19.92 17.81 -11.60
CA VAL A 64 20.06 17.72 -10.14
C VAL A 64 18.67 17.68 -9.52
N SER A 65 18.44 16.68 -8.66
CA SER A 65 17.18 16.51 -7.94
C SER A 65 17.31 17.03 -6.51
N ASN A 66 16.45 17.97 -6.14
CA ASN A 66 16.34 18.52 -4.79
C ASN A 66 15.02 18.05 -4.17
N CYS A 67 15.11 17.38 -3.03
CA CYS A 67 13.97 16.81 -2.32
C CYS A 67 13.78 17.44 -0.95
N ARG A 68 12.53 17.63 -0.55
CA ARG A 68 12.13 18.12 0.75
C ARG A 68 11.09 17.20 1.37
N ASP A 69 11.41 16.65 2.53
CA ASP A 69 10.47 15.85 3.31
C ASP A 69 9.31 16.71 3.83
N PHE A 70 8.13 16.10 3.96
CA PHE A 70 7.01 16.76 4.59
C PHE A 70 7.28 16.98 6.08
N ALA A 71 7.55 18.24 6.46
CA ALA A 71 8.04 18.63 7.78
C ALA A 71 7.10 18.31 8.96
N VAL A 72 5.77 18.27 8.74
CA VAL A 72 4.81 17.92 9.79
C VAL A 72 3.51 17.38 9.20
N LEU A 73 2.90 16.45 9.94
CA LEU A 73 1.70 15.69 9.64
C LEU A 73 0.48 16.54 9.17
N TRP A 74 0.42 17.81 9.56
CA TRP A 74 -0.75 18.70 9.36
C TRP A 74 -0.65 19.64 8.17
N SER A 75 0.52 19.76 7.52
CA SER A 75 0.70 20.73 6.42
C SER A 75 0.07 20.26 5.09
N VAL A 76 -0.28 18.97 4.97
CA VAL A 76 -0.78 18.36 3.73
C VAL A 76 -1.98 17.46 4.03
N THR A 77 -3.16 18.07 4.20
CA THR A 77 -4.38 17.42 4.72
C THR A 77 -4.78 16.16 3.95
N PHE A 78 -4.71 16.18 2.62
CA PHE A 78 -5.07 15.03 1.79
C PHE A 78 -4.05 13.87 1.88
N VAL A 79 -2.76 14.18 1.75
CA VAL A 79 -1.69 13.16 1.81
C VAL A 79 -1.68 12.46 3.16
N GLN A 80 -1.98 13.18 4.23
CA GLN A 80 -2.04 12.60 5.56
C GLN A 80 -3.22 11.62 5.73
N GLY A 81 -4.39 11.95 5.18
CA GLY A 81 -5.53 11.02 5.15
C GLY A 81 -5.20 9.74 4.40
N VAL A 82 -4.56 9.86 3.23
CA VAL A 82 -4.13 8.71 2.42
C VAL A 82 -3.11 7.84 3.16
N ARG A 83 -2.10 8.44 3.82
CA ARG A 83 -1.15 7.70 4.66
C ARG A 83 -1.85 6.91 5.75
N GLY A 84 -2.78 7.54 6.47
CA GLY A 84 -3.54 6.88 7.53
C GLY A 84 -4.32 5.69 7.01
N LEU A 85 -5.04 5.86 5.89
CA LEU A 85 -5.83 4.79 5.28
C LEU A 85 -4.93 3.61 4.83
N LEU A 86 -3.80 3.89 4.18
CA LEU A 86 -2.85 2.86 3.74
C LEU A 86 -2.23 2.11 4.92
N MET A 87 -1.84 2.80 5.98
CA MET A 87 -1.29 2.15 7.18
C MET A 87 -2.32 1.28 7.89
N CYS A 88 -3.56 1.74 8.01
CA CYS A 88 -4.66 0.95 8.54
C CYS A 88 -4.93 -0.28 7.68
N GLY A 89 -5.02 -0.11 6.35
CA GLY A 89 -5.24 -1.20 5.39
C GLY A 89 -4.15 -2.27 5.47
N LEU A 90 -2.88 -1.86 5.41
CA LEU A 90 -1.72 -2.76 5.53
C LEU A 90 -1.70 -3.52 6.87
N THR A 91 -2.12 -2.88 7.96
CA THR A 91 -2.19 -3.51 9.29
C THR A 91 -3.30 -4.56 9.34
N LEU A 92 -4.50 -4.23 8.82
CA LEU A 92 -5.61 -5.19 8.73
C LEU A 92 -5.23 -6.38 7.84
N ALA A 93 -4.61 -6.11 6.69
CA ALA A 93 -4.15 -7.12 5.76
C ALA A 93 -3.03 -8.00 6.33
N PHE A 94 -2.13 -7.46 7.17
CA PHE A 94 -1.15 -8.27 7.88
C PHE A 94 -1.83 -9.32 8.79
N PHE A 95 -2.82 -8.90 9.58
CA PHE A 95 -3.60 -9.85 10.38
C PHE A 95 -4.40 -10.83 9.50
N ALA A 96 -4.89 -10.36 8.35
CA ALA A 96 -5.58 -11.19 7.37
C ALA A 96 -4.67 -12.32 6.84
N VAL A 97 -3.43 -12.00 6.44
CA VAL A 97 -2.44 -12.98 5.98
C VAL A 97 -2.17 -14.03 7.06
N VAL A 98 -1.99 -13.61 8.32
CA VAL A 98 -1.78 -14.53 9.45
C VAL A 98 -2.97 -15.47 9.65
N LEU A 99 -4.19 -14.92 9.70
CA LEU A 99 -5.41 -15.72 9.91
C LEU A 99 -5.68 -16.68 8.75
N CYS A 100 -5.50 -16.22 7.51
CA CYS A 100 -5.63 -17.05 6.32
C CYS A 100 -4.59 -18.18 6.35
N PHE A 101 -3.33 -17.87 6.67
CA PHE A 101 -2.26 -18.86 6.73
C PHE A 101 -2.55 -19.97 7.74
N LEU A 102 -2.98 -19.60 8.96
CA LEU A 102 -3.33 -20.56 10.02
C LEU A 102 -4.62 -21.35 9.70
N GLY A 103 -5.58 -20.72 9.01
CA GLY A 103 -6.87 -21.33 8.68
C GLY A 103 -6.86 -22.29 7.48
N MET A 104 -5.83 -22.28 6.64
CA MET A 104 -5.75 -23.18 5.47
C MET A 104 -5.77 -24.66 5.84
N GLU A 105 -6.42 -25.50 5.02
CA GLU A 105 -6.47 -26.95 5.27
C GLU A 105 -5.09 -27.61 5.32
N CYS A 106 -4.11 -27.09 4.57
CA CYS A 106 -2.73 -27.57 4.54
C CYS A 106 -1.88 -27.16 5.75
N THR A 107 -2.37 -26.25 6.61
CA THR A 107 -1.62 -25.77 7.78
C THR A 107 -1.99 -26.57 9.04
N TYR A 108 -1.05 -27.32 9.58
CA TYR A 108 -1.30 -28.26 10.70
C TYR A 108 -1.01 -27.64 12.08
N ILE A 109 -1.62 -26.50 12.39
CA ILE A 109 -1.48 -25.82 13.70
C ILE A 109 -2.77 -26.00 14.50
N GLY A 110 -3.00 -27.22 14.97
CA GLY A 110 -4.14 -27.56 15.85
C GLY A 110 -5.53 -27.13 15.36
N GLY A 111 -6.53 -27.23 16.23
CA GLY A 111 -7.88 -26.74 15.96
C GLY A 111 -8.77 -27.66 15.12
N SER A 112 -10.08 -27.48 15.26
CA SER A 112 -11.08 -28.21 14.46
C SER A 112 -11.21 -27.62 13.06
N ASN A 113 -11.67 -28.40 12.08
CA ASN A 113 -11.98 -27.88 10.73
C ASN A 113 -12.91 -26.66 10.77
N LYS A 114 -13.88 -26.65 11.68
CA LYS A 114 -14.80 -25.51 11.87
C LYS A 114 -14.07 -24.26 12.36
N THR A 115 -13.08 -24.40 13.24
CA THR A 115 -12.26 -23.28 13.73
C THR A 115 -11.41 -22.72 12.59
N LYS A 116 -10.81 -23.59 11.79
CA LYS A 116 -9.98 -23.22 10.64
C LYS A 116 -10.78 -22.48 9.55
N ASP A 117 -11.98 -22.97 9.25
CA ASP A 117 -12.89 -22.31 8.30
C ASP A 117 -13.32 -20.92 8.81
N LYS A 118 -13.54 -20.75 10.12
CA LYS A 118 -13.80 -19.42 10.72
C LYS A 118 -12.60 -18.48 10.62
N MET A 119 -11.38 -18.97 10.87
CA MET A 119 -10.15 -18.19 10.73
C MET A 119 -9.96 -17.71 9.29
N LEU A 120 -10.16 -18.60 8.30
CA LEU A 120 -10.12 -18.22 6.88
C LEU A 120 -11.17 -17.17 6.53
N PHE A 121 -12.40 -17.33 7.02
CA PHE A 121 -13.46 -16.36 6.77
C PHE A 121 -13.12 -14.99 7.38
N SER A 122 -12.67 -14.95 8.64
CA SER A 122 -12.22 -13.72 9.28
C SER A 122 -11.04 -13.08 8.54
N GLY A 123 -10.06 -13.87 8.11
CA GLY A 123 -8.95 -13.38 7.29
C GLY A 123 -9.41 -12.79 5.97
N ALA A 124 -10.32 -13.45 5.26
CA ALA A 124 -10.89 -12.95 4.01
C ALA A 124 -11.64 -11.60 4.20
N VAL A 125 -12.39 -11.46 5.29
CA VAL A 125 -13.07 -10.20 5.63
C VAL A 125 -12.06 -9.08 5.92
N LEU A 126 -10.94 -9.39 6.58
CA LEU A 126 -9.90 -8.40 6.85
C LEU A 126 -9.13 -7.98 5.60
N HIS A 127 -8.85 -8.90 4.67
CA HIS A 127 -8.30 -8.56 3.35
C HIS A 127 -9.25 -7.60 2.61
N PHE A 128 -10.54 -7.95 2.53
CA PHE A 128 -11.55 -7.11 1.90
C PHE A 128 -11.69 -5.73 2.56
N ALA A 129 -11.70 -5.65 3.90
CA ALA A 129 -11.77 -4.40 4.64
C ALA A 129 -10.48 -3.56 4.51
N GLY A 130 -9.33 -4.22 4.36
CA GLY A 130 -8.04 -3.59 4.12
C GLY A 130 -7.87 -3.08 2.69
N GLY A 131 -8.68 -3.56 1.75
CA GLY A 131 -8.62 -3.21 0.32
C GLY A 131 -7.74 -4.13 -0.52
N GLU A 132 -7.49 -5.36 -0.06
CA GLU A 132 -6.56 -6.35 -0.63
C GLU A 132 -7.25 -7.65 -1.07
#